data_AF-A0A7S2GWL4-F1
#
_entry.id   AF-A0A7S2GWL4-F1
#
_cell.length_a   1.000
_cell.length_b   1.000
_cell.length_c   1.000
_cell.angle_alpha   90.00
_cell.angle_beta   90.00
_cell.angle_gamma   90.00
#
_symmetry.space_group_name_H-M   'P 1'
#
loop_
_entity.id
_entity.type
_entity.pdbx_description
1 polymer ?
#
loop_
_entity_poly.entity_id
_entity_poly.type
_entity_poly.pdbx_seq_one_letter_code
_entity_poly.pdbx_strand_id
1 'polypeptide(L)'
;KEKRQEMNEQAALNIEIGCGYIRVKLLSIGVLAAMAQLTGGDAPISMFVGDYLPFSNTNDDGCSIRLDDQFPPVEIEEGEEEEEYDLEDKKKLIERSIYELLSKGRNADSTFDYRSSPMAAHLYRQMNKHNHDVKESLRLLEAPMMNEEQSKAFLESLPRDVIRDIAHHVALITEHRAEKILNVVKDL
;
A
#
# COMPACT_ATOMS: atom_id res chain seq x y z
N LYS A 1 18.49 31.62 -17.21
CA LYS A 1 17.24 31.01 -17.75
C LYS A 1 17.26 29.51 -17.49
N GLU A 2 18.39 28.85 -17.71
CA GLU A 2 18.66 27.44 -17.35
C GLU A 2 18.27 27.08 -15.91
N LYS A 3 18.76 27.81 -14.90
CA LYS A 3 18.38 27.57 -13.49
C LYS A 3 16.86 27.54 -13.21
N ARG A 4 16.07 28.33 -13.93
CA ARG A 4 14.59 28.33 -13.77
C ARG A 4 13.98 27.10 -14.41
N GLN A 5 14.53 26.66 -15.54
CA GLN A 5 14.08 25.47 -16.24
C GLN A 5 14.40 24.21 -15.43
N GLU A 6 15.62 24.08 -14.91
CA GLU A 6 16.03 22.99 -14.01
C GLU A 6 15.11 22.90 -12.77
N MET A 7 14.83 24.04 -12.12
CA MET A 7 13.90 24.08 -10.98
C MET A 7 12.48 23.62 -11.35
N ASN A 8 11.99 23.95 -12.55
CA ASN A 8 10.67 23.54 -13.00
C ASN A 8 10.62 22.03 -13.29
N GLU A 9 11.68 21.48 -13.89
CA GLU A 9 11.80 20.04 -14.16
C GLU A 9 11.86 19.24 -12.86
N GLN A 10 12.64 19.70 -11.88
CA GLN A 10 12.68 19.08 -10.56
C GLN A 10 11.33 19.19 -9.83
N ALA A 11 10.65 20.34 -9.92
CA ALA A 11 9.32 20.51 -9.32
C ALA A 11 8.30 19.55 -9.95
N ALA A 12 8.33 19.39 -11.27
CA ALA A 12 7.46 18.44 -11.97
C ALA A 12 7.72 17.00 -11.54
N LEU A 13 9.00 16.61 -11.43
CA LEU A 13 9.40 15.28 -10.94
C LEU A 13 8.92 15.04 -9.50
N ASN A 14 9.09 16.00 -8.60
CA ASN A 14 8.64 15.90 -7.22
C ASN A 14 7.11 15.75 -7.11
N ILE A 15 6.35 16.47 -7.94
CA ILE A 15 4.89 16.34 -8.02
C ILE A 15 4.52 14.94 -8.52
N GLU A 16 5.20 14.44 -9.54
CA GLU A 16 4.95 13.11 -10.10
C GLU A 16 5.17 12.00 -9.07
N ILE A 17 6.31 12.05 -8.35
CA ILE A 17 6.63 11.14 -7.24
C ILE A 17 5.58 11.27 -6.12
N GLY A 18 5.24 12.49 -5.71
CA GLY A 18 4.27 12.75 -4.64
C GLY A 18 2.87 12.22 -4.98
N CYS A 19 2.41 12.43 -6.22
CA CYS A 19 1.16 11.86 -6.70
C CYS A 19 1.21 10.32 -6.74
N GLY A 20 2.33 9.74 -7.16
CA GLY A 20 2.55 8.29 -7.13
C GLY A 20 2.44 7.72 -5.72
N TYR A 21 3.13 8.33 -4.76
CA TYR A 21 3.07 7.97 -3.34
C TYR A 21 1.63 7.98 -2.79
N ILE A 22 0.88 9.07 -3.01
CA ILE A 22 -0.52 9.18 -2.55
C ILE A 22 -1.40 8.12 -3.21
N ARG A 23 -1.23 7.88 -4.51
CA ARG A 23 -1.98 6.86 -5.26
C ARG A 23 -1.81 5.48 -4.64
N VAL A 24 -0.58 5.08 -4.35
CA VAL A 24 -0.33 3.78 -3.73
C VAL A 24 -0.93 3.71 -2.32
N LYS A 25 -0.80 4.77 -1.51
CA LYS A 25 -1.44 4.81 -0.19
C LYS A 25 -2.96 4.67 -0.27
N LEU A 26 -3.60 5.37 -1.22
CA LEU A 26 -5.04 5.25 -1.46
C LEU A 26 -5.42 3.83 -1.90
N LEU A 27 -4.61 3.22 -2.77
CA LEU A 27 -4.83 1.84 -3.19
C LEU A 27 -4.77 0.88 -2.00
N SER A 28 -3.76 1.03 -1.13
CA SER A 28 -3.59 0.22 0.09
C SER A 28 -4.80 0.34 1.01
N ILE A 29 -5.28 1.56 1.27
CA ILE A 29 -6.48 1.77 2.09
C ILE A 29 -7.72 1.23 1.38
N GLY A 30 -7.78 1.34 0.06
CA GLY A 30 -8.85 0.78 -0.77
C GLY A 30 -8.99 -0.73 -0.63
N VAL A 31 -7.87 -1.45 -0.60
CA VAL A 31 -7.86 -2.90 -0.34
C VAL A 31 -8.47 -3.22 1.03
N LEU A 32 -8.07 -2.50 2.08
CA LEU A 32 -8.63 -2.69 3.42
C LEU A 32 -10.13 -2.35 3.47
N ALA A 33 -10.54 -1.25 2.82
CA ALA A 33 -11.93 -0.83 2.76
C ALA A 33 -12.81 -1.85 2.03
N ALA A 34 -12.34 -2.38 0.89
CA ALA A 34 -13.06 -3.42 0.15
C ALA A 34 -13.18 -4.72 0.98
N MET A 35 -12.12 -5.12 1.68
CA MET A 35 -12.19 -6.26 2.61
C MET A 35 -13.17 -6.01 3.75
N ALA A 36 -13.17 -4.81 4.34
CA ALA A 36 -14.13 -4.45 5.39
C ALA A 36 -15.57 -4.53 4.87
N GLN A 37 -15.82 -3.96 3.69
CA GLN A 37 -17.14 -3.98 3.05
C GLN A 37 -17.64 -5.41 2.84
N LEU A 38 -16.82 -6.29 2.26
CA LEU A 38 -17.20 -7.67 1.95
C LEU A 38 -17.32 -8.59 3.16
N THR A 39 -16.88 -8.16 4.35
CA THR A 39 -16.85 -9.01 5.56
C THR A 39 -17.75 -8.55 6.69
N GLY A 40 -18.44 -7.43 6.49
CA GLY A 40 -19.40 -6.90 7.47
C GLY A 40 -19.64 -5.39 7.40
N GLY A 41 -19.18 -4.71 6.35
CA GLY A 41 -19.35 -3.27 6.21
C GLY A 41 -18.50 -2.46 7.19
N ASP A 42 -19.08 -1.35 7.64
CA ASP A 42 -18.46 -0.31 8.46
C ASP A 42 -17.66 -0.90 9.64
N ALA A 43 -16.39 -0.51 9.71
CA ALA A 43 -15.45 -0.90 10.74
C ALA A 43 -14.31 0.11 10.83
N PRO A 44 -13.81 0.39 12.05
CA PRO A 44 -12.70 1.30 12.21
C PRO A 44 -11.44 0.71 11.56
N ILE A 45 -10.66 1.55 10.86
CA ILE A 45 -9.41 1.13 10.21
C ILE A 45 -8.42 0.47 11.18
N SER A 46 -8.43 0.87 12.46
CA SER A 46 -7.61 0.28 13.51
C SER A 46 -7.88 -1.21 13.73
N MET A 47 -9.07 -1.71 13.38
CA MET A 47 -9.40 -3.14 13.41
C MET A 47 -8.55 -3.94 12.41
N PHE A 48 -8.24 -3.35 11.25
CA PHE A 48 -7.48 -4.01 10.17
C PHE A 48 -5.98 -3.76 10.28
N VAL A 49 -5.58 -2.62 10.86
CA VAL A 49 -4.16 -2.22 10.95
C VAL A 49 -3.50 -2.69 12.26
N GLY A 50 -4.28 -3.05 13.29
CA GLY A 50 -3.74 -3.57 14.56
C GLY A 50 -3.41 -2.52 15.61
N ASP A 51 -3.97 -1.31 15.50
CA ASP A 51 -3.86 -0.22 16.49
C ASP A 51 -4.93 -0.33 17.61
N TYR A 52 -5.71 -1.43 17.65
CA TYR A 52 -6.76 -1.63 18.66
C TYR A 52 -6.22 -2.37 19.88
N LEU A 53 -6.40 -1.77 21.06
CA LEU A 53 -5.72 -2.13 22.31
C LEU A 53 -6.36 -3.19 23.25
N PRO A 54 -7.43 -3.95 22.97
CA PRO A 54 -7.84 -4.99 23.90
C PRO A 54 -7.32 -6.37 23.48
N PHE A 55 -6.22 -6.78 24.12
CA PHE A 55 -5.97 -8.11 24.70
C PHE A 55 -6.05 -9.41 23.87
N SER A 56 -6.51 -9.45 22.61
CA SER A 56 -6.69 -10.74 21.90
C SER A 56 -5.53 -11.13 20.96
N ASN A 57 -4.84 -10.16 20.37
CA ASN A 57 -3.77 -10.40 19.39
C ASN A 57 -2.47 -9.74 19.82
N THR A 58 -1.91 -10.23 20.92
CA THR A 58 -0.56 -9.86 21.36
C THR A 58 0.45 -10.90 20.94
N ASN A 59 1.62 -10.46 20.48
CA ASN A 59 2.80 -11.31 20.31
C ASN A 59 3.18 -11.94 21.68
N ASP A 60 4.10 -12.90 21.68
CA ASP A 60 4.66 -13.50 22.91
C ASP A 60 5.20 -12.44 23.90
N ASP A 61 5.56 -11.24 23.40
CA ASP A 61 6.05 -10.10 24.17
C ASP A 61 4.94 -9.18 24.73
N GLY A 62 3.66 -9.48 24.51
CA GLY A 62 2.53 -8.67 24.98
C GLY A 62 2.24 -7.40 24.13
N CYS A 63 2.95 -7.20 23.02
CA CYS A 63 2.70 -6.11 22.07
C CYS A 63 1.60 -6.48 21.07
N SER A 64 0.72 -5.55 20.72
CA SER A 64 -0.31 -5.73 19.68
C SER A 64 0.32 -6.05 18.32
N ILE A 65 -0.17 -7.09 17.64
CA ILE A 65 0.22 -7.40 16.25
C ILE A 65 -0.24 -6.24 15.34
N ARG A 66 0.70 -5.55 14.68
CA ARG A 66 0.39 -4.53 13.66
C ARG A 66 0.54 -5.10 12.26
N LEU A 67 -0.29 -4.64 11.35
CA LEU A 67 -0.26 -5.05 9.95
C LEU A 67 1.06 -4.71 9.28
N ASP A 68 1.55 -3.51 9.52
CA ASP A 68 2.79 -3.03 8.93
C ASP A 68 4.03 -3.80 9.43
N ASP A 69 3.97 -4.43 10.61
CA ASP A 69 5.06 -5.25 11.15
C ASP A 69 5.12 -6.65 10.51
N GLN A 70 4.07 -7.06 9.78
CA GLN A 70 4.00 -8.37 9.14
C GLN A 70 4.64 -8.39 7.74
N PHE A 71 4.90 -7.23 7.16
CA PHE A 71 5.52 -7.12 5.85
C PHE A 71 7.04 -7.10 6.00
N PRO A 72 7.79 -7.74 5.09
CA PRO A 72 9.23 -7.82 5.20
C PRO A 72 9.83 -6.40 5.26
N PRO A 73 10.85 -6.19 6.11
CA PRO A 73 11.60 -4.96 6.07
C PRO A 73 12.19 -4.77 4.67
N VAL A 74 12.34 -3.50 4.31
CA VAL A 74 12.70 -3.12 2.95
C VAL A 74 14.16 -3.43 2.71
N GLU A 75 14.43 -4.57 2.09
CA GLU A 75 15.72 -4.88 1.48
C GLU A 75 15.73 -4.27 0.09
N ILE A 76 16.36 -3.10 -0.05
CA ILE A 76 16.88 -2.67 -1.35
C ILE A 76 18.00 -3.65 -1.63
N GLU A 77 17.87 -4.48 -2.66
CA GLU A 77 18.86 -5.52 -2.96
C GLU A 77 20.25 -4.87 -3.10
N GLU A 78 21.16 -5.20 -2.18
CA GLU A 78 22.56 -4.77 -2.22
C GLU A 78 23.19 -5.39 -3.47
N GLY A 79 23.28 -4.61 -4.55
CA GLY A 79 23.69 -5.09 -5.87
C GLY A 79 23.00 -4.37 -7.03
N GLU A 80 21.92 -3.62 -6.78
CA GLU A 80 21.55 -2.48 -7.62
C GLU A 80 22.52 -1.33 -7.29
N GLU A 81 23.78 -1.55 -7.68
CA GLU A 81 24.85 -0.58 -7.56
C GLU A 81 24.43 0.76 -8.16
N GLU A 82 25.07 1.80 -7.66
CA GLU A 82 25.13 3.16 -8.19
C GLU A 82 25.65 3.16 -9.64
N GLU A 83 24.98 2.46 -10.57
CA GLU A 83 25.05 2.82 -11.98
C GLU A 83 24.53 4.24 -12.01
N GLU A 84 25.42 5.16 -12.39
CA GLU A 84 25.12 6.55 -12.71
C GLU A 84 23.91 6.52 -13.65
N TYR A 85 22.71 6.66 -13.06
CA TYR A 85 21.48 6.50 -13.80
C TYR A 85 21.48 7.60 -14.84
N ASP A 86 21.61 7.21 -16.09
CA ASP A 86 21.34 8.12 -17.18
C ASP A 86 19.92 8.63 -16.96
N LEU A 87 19.74 9.96 -16.94
CA LEU A 87 18.46 10.63 -16.70
C LEU A 87 17.36 10.19 -17.70
N GLU A 88 17.72 9.36 -18.70
CA GLU A 88 16.86 8.76 -19.70
C GLU A 88 15.84 7.76 -19.14
N ASP A 89 16.10 7.04 -18.04
CA ASP A 89 15.07 6.17 -17.43
C ASP A 89 14.37 6.83 -16.24
N LYS A 90 13.84 8.03 -16.50
CA LYS A 90 13.03 8.83 -15.57
C LYS A 90 11.95 7.98 -14.85
N LYS A 91 11.44 6.95 -15.52
CA LYS A 91 10.43 6.03 -14.98
C LYS A 91 10.98 5.24 -13.79
N LYS A 92 12.15 4.59 -13.92
CA LYS A 92 12.78 3.85 -12.81
C LYS A 92 13.10 4.74 -11.62
N LEU A 93 13.58 5.96 -11.87
CA LEU A 93 13.84 6.94 -10.81
C LEU A 93 12.56 7.25 -10.01
N ILE A 94 11.44 7.45 -10.70
CA ILE A 94 10.13 7.69 -10.06
C ILE A 94 9.70 6.46 -9.26
N GLU A 95 9.77 5.26 -9.83
CA GLU A 95 9.37 4.01 -9.19
C GLU A 95 10.17 3.75 -7.91
N ARG A 96 11.51 3.87 -7.98
CA ARG A 96 12.40 3.77 -6.83
C ARG A 96 12.07 4.82 -5.76
N SER A 97 11.89 6.08 -6.17
CA SER A 97 11.57 7.18 -5.25
C SER A 97 10.23 6.95 -4.53
N ILE A 98 9.21 6.44 -5.23
CA ILE A 98 7.91 6.10 -4.64
C ILE A 98 8.10 4.97 -3.61
N TYR A 99 8.80 3.90 -4.00
CA TYR A 99 9.06 2.77 -3.10
C TYR A 99 9.83 3.20 -1.85
N GLU A 100 10.88 4.01 -2.00
CA GLU A 100 11.65 4.56 -0.87
C GLU A 100 10.79 5.44 0.05
N LEU A 101 9.94 6.31 -0.51
CA LEU A 101 9.03 7.13 0.28
C LEU A 101 7.99 6.32 1.05
N LEU A 102 7.48 5.22 0.47
CA LEU A 102 6.55 4.32 1.16
C LEU A 102 7.27 3.55 2.28
N SER A 103 8.51 3.17 2.03
CA SER A 103 9.32 2.30 2.89
C SER A 103 9.94 3.04 4.07
N LYS A 104 10.79 4.04 3.78
CA LYS A 104 11.55 4.84 4.76
C LYS A 104 10.71 5.99 5.31
N GLY A 105 9.61 6.29 4.62
CA GLY A 105 8.73 7.39 4.94
C GLY A 105 9.28 8.75 4.51
N ARG A 106 8.45 9.79 4.70
CA ARG A 106 8.82 11.17 4.33
C ARG A 106 9.84 11.74 5.30
N ASN A 107 10.68 12.66 4.82
CA ASN A 107 11.64 13.38 5.66
C ASN A 107 10.97 14.35 6.66
N ALA A 108 9.79 14.87 6.32
CA ALA A 108 9.01 15.75 7.17
C ALA A 108 7.89 14.96 7.85
N ASP A 109 7.72 15.16 9.16
CA ASP A 109 6.62 14.58 9.90
C ASP A 109 5.31 15.24 9.50
N SER A 110 4.25 14.44 9.37
CA SER A 110 2.88 14.92 9.24
C SER A 110 2.07 14.39 10.40
N THR A 111 1.16 15.20 10.91
CA THR A 111 0.25 14.82 12.00
C THR A 111 -0.93 13.97 11.53
N PHE A 112 -1.08 13.75 10.21
CA PHE A 112 -2.29 13.15 9.62
C PHE A 112 -2.14 11.67 9.24
N ASP A 113 -0.91 11.18 9.03
CA ASP A 113 -0.66 9.81 8.57
C ASP A 113 0.69 9.27 9.06
N TYR A 114 0.79 7.94 9.17
CA TYR A 114 2.04 7.26 9.51
C TYR A 114 3.10 7.50 8.43
N ARG A 115 4.32 7.73 8.92
CA ARG A 115 5.47 8.18 8.12
C ARG A 115 5.82 7.18 7.02
N SER A 116 5.96 5.91 7.37
CA SER A 116 6.10 4.76 6.46
C SER A 116 4.77 4.01 6.33
N SER A 117 4.61 3.25 5.25
CA SER A 117 3.52 2.31 5.06
C SER A 117 4.06 1.04 4.38
N PRO A 118 4.64 0.12 5.17
CA PRO A 118 5.13 -1.18 4.71
C PRO A 118 4.13 -1.96 3.85
N MET A 119 2.85 -1.98 4.22
CA MET A 119 1.81 -2.61 3.39
C MET A 119 1.74 -1.98 1.99
N ALA A 120 1.74 -0.64 1.90
CA ALA A 120 1.67 0.07 0.63
C ALA A 120 2.95 -0.12 -0.20
N ALA A 121 4.13 -0.17 0.45
CA ALA A 121 5.39 -0.48 -0.19
C ALA A 121 5.39 -1.91 -0.77
N HIS A 122 4.92 -2.89 0.00
CA HIS A 122 4.79 -4.28 -0.45
C HIS A 122 3.82 -4.41 -1.62
N LEU A 123 2.63 -3.84 -1.49
CA LEU A 123 1.62 -3.79 -2.55
C LEU A 123 2.23 -3.21 -3.83
N TYR A 124 2.89 -2.06 -3.75
CA TYR A 124 3.50 -1.42 -4.92
C TYR A 124 4.59 -2.26 -5.59
N ARG A 125 5.48 -2.87 -4.80
CA ARG A 125 6.53 -3.75 -5.32
C ARG A 125 5.93 -4.94 -6.07
N GLN A 126 4.89 -5.56 -5.51
CA GLN A 126 4.25 -6.71 -6.15
C GLN A 126 3.46 -6.30 -7.41
N MET A 127 2.77 -5.17 -7.39
CA MET A 127 2.08 -4.63 -8.57
C MET A 127 3.06 -4.36 -9.72
N ASN A 128 4.23 -3.79 -9.44
CA ASN A 128 5.28 -3.57 -10.45
C ASN A 128 5.81 -4.88 -11.02
N LYS A 129 6.03 -5.92 -10.19
CA LYS A 129 6.44 -7.26 -10.69
C LYS A 129 5.42 -7.87 -11.64
N HIS A 130 4.14 -7.59 -11.44
CA HIS A 130 3.04 -8.02 -12.32
C HIS A 130 2.82 -7.09 -13.53
N ASN A 131 3.63 -6.04 -13.70
CA ASN A 131 3.43 -4.96 -14.67
C ASN A 131 2.02 -4.33 -14.59
N HIS A 132 1.46 -4.26 -13.37
CA HIS A 132 0.11 -3.79 -13.13
C HIS A 132 0.07 -2.28 -12.85
N ASP A 133 -0.71 -1.52 -13.61
CA ASP A 133 -0.81 -0.06 -13.42
C ASP A 133 -1.71 0.30 -12.23
N VAL A 134 -1.10 0.85 -11.19
CA VAL A 134 -1.78 1.41 -10.00
C VAL A 134 -2.87 2.41 -10.38
N LYS A 135 -2.66 3.22 -11.44
CA LYS A 135 -3.64 4.23 -11.87
C LYS A 135 -4.93 3.58 -12.38
N GLU A 136 -4.84 2.46 -13.08
CA GLU A 136 -6.01 1.75 -13.60
C GLU A 136 -6.83 1.15 -12.46
N SER A 137 -6.17 0.51 -11.48
CA SER A 137 -6.87 -0.02 -10.30
C SER A 137 -7.53 1.07 -9.47
N LEU A 138 -6.93 2.26 -9.37
CA LEU A 138 -7.54 3.39 -8.68
C LEU A 138 -8.78 3.95 -9.39
N ARG A 139 -8.96 3.75 -10.70
CA ARG A 139 -10.20 4.17 -11.36
C ARG A 139 -11.40 3.38 -10.89
N LEU A 140 -11.19 2.14 -10.46
CA LEU A 140 -12.23 1.30 -9.88
C LEU A 140 -12.47 1.64 -8.41
N LEU A 141 -11.59 2.42 -7.78
CA LEU A 141 -11.72 2.88 -6.40
C LEU A 141 -12.66 4.11 -6.33
N GLU A 142 -13.97 3.88 -6.24
CA GLU A 142 -14.95 4.92 -5.92
C GLU A 142 -15.00 5.18 -4.40
N ALA A 143 -13.91 5.73 -3.84
CA ALA A 143 -13.87 6.10 -2.43
C ALA A 143 -14.79 7.32 -2.15
N PRO A 144 -15.48 7.37 -0.98
CA PRO A 144 -15.45 6.43 0.15
C PRO A 144 -16.63 5.43 0.19
N MET A 145 -17.36 5.22 -0.92
CA MET A 145 -18.67 4.54 -0.92
C MET A 145 -18.73 3.37 -1.91
N MET A 146 -17.83 2.40 -1.76
CA MET A 146 -17.92 1.16 -2.54
C MET A 146 -18.99 0.26 -1.91
N ASN A 147 -19.98 -0.16 -2.69
CA ASN A 147 -20.86 -1.25 -2.31
C ASN A 147 -20.13 -2.62 -2.44
N GLU A 148 -20.79 -3.72 -2.08
CA GLU A 148 -20.18 -5.06 -2.16
C GLU A 148 -19.75 -5.44 -3.58
N GLU A 149 -20.55 -5.12 -4.60
CA GLU A 149 -20.24 -5.42 -6.01
C GLU A 149 -19.01 -4.64 -6.48
N GLN A 150 -18.93 -3.35 -6.15
CA GLN A 150 -17.79 -2.49 -6.48
C GLN A 150 -16.53 -2.94 -5.74
N SER A 151 -16.65 -3.31 -4.46
CA SER A 151 -15.54 -3.81 -3.65
C SER A 151 -14.97 -5.10 -4.23
N LYS A 152 -15.85 -6.02 -4.65
CA LYS A 152 -15.46 -7.25 -5.31
C LYS A 152 -14.78 -6.98 -6.64
N ALA A 153 -15.39 -6.17 -7.52
CA ALA A 153 -14.81 -5.83 -8.82
C ALA A 153 -13.45 -5.14 -8.69
N PHE A 154 -13.26 -4.29 -7.68
CA PHE A 154 -11.97 -3.68 -7.37
C PHE A 154 -10.92 -4.71 -6.96
N LEU A 155 -11.25 -5.63 -6.05
CA LEU A 155 -10.31 -6.69 -5.66
C LEU A 155 -10.00 -7.67 -6.81
N GLU A 156 -10.98 -8.00 -7.65
CA GLU A 156 -10.80 -8.83 -8.86
C GLU A 156 -9.91 -8.17 -9.91
N SER A 157 -9.82 -6.83 -9.90
CA SER A 157 -8.94 -6.09 -10.79
C SER A 157 -7.47 -6.14 -10.40
N LEU A 158 -7.15 -6.61 -9.19
CA LEU A 158 -5.79 -6.65 -8.65
C LEU A 158 -5.19 -8.05 -8.83
N PRO A 159 -3.86 -8.19 -8.89
CA PRO A 159 -3.22 -9.50 -8.95
C PRO A 159 -3.64 -10.38 -7.76
N ARG A 160 -4.22 -11.55 -8.06
CA ARG A 160 -4.86 -12.41 -7.06
C ARG A 160 -3.91 -12.88 -5.96
N ASP A 161 -2.67 -13.20 -6.34
CA ASP A 161 -1.63 -13.63 -5.40
C ASP A 161 -1.30 -12.51 -4.41
N VAL A 162 -1.26 -11.26 -4.86
CA VAL A 162 -1.00 -10.08 -4.02
C VAL A 162 -2.14 -9.83 -3.05
N ILE A 163 -3.39 -9.90 -3.51
CA ILE A 163 -4.55 -9.72 -2.62
C ILE A 163 -4.67 -10.86 -1.64
N ARG A 164 -4.41 -12.10 -2.07
CA ARG A 164 -4.39 -13.25 -1.19
C ARG A 164 -3.34 -13.08 -0.10
N ASP A 165 -2.12 -12.68 -0.45
CA ASP A 165 -1.03 -12.46 0.50
C ASP A 165 -1.40 -11.41 1.56
N ILE A 166 -1.88 -10.24 1.12
CA ILE A 166 -2.37 -9.18 2.02
C ILE A 166 -3.51 -9.68 2.91
N ALA A 167 -4.47 -10.42 2.35
CA ALA A 167 -5.62 -10.94 3.10
C ALA A 167 -5.21 -11.90 4.22
N HIS A 168 -4.14 -12.69 4.04
CA HIS A 168 -3.63 -13.54 5.11
C HIS A 168 -3.10 -12.68 6.27
N HIS A 169 -2.31 -11.65 5.98
CA HIS A 169 -1.81 -10.74 7.03
C HIS A 169 -2.94 -9.99 7.74
N VAL A 170 -3.94 -9.52 7.00
CA VAL A 170 -5.11 -8.85 7.57
C VAL A 170 -5.93 -9.82 8.44
N ALA A 171 -6.14 -11.06 7.98
CA ALA A 171 -6.89 -12.07 8.72
C ALA A 171 -6.25 -12.41 10.08
N LEU A 172 -4.93 -12.37 10.18
CA LEU A 172 -4.22 -12.55 11.46
C LEU A 172 -4.58 -11.47 12.49
N ILE A 173 -4.88 -10.26 12.04
CA ILE A 173 -5.16 -9.11 12.90
C ILE A 173 -6.65 -9.04 13.25
N THR A 174 -7.50 -9.29 12.27
CA THR A 174 -8.96 -9.24 12.43
C THR A 174 -9.53 -10.62 12.77
N GLU A 175 -9.22 -11.16 13.95
CA GLU A 175 -9.61 -12.54 14.34
C GLU A 175 -11.10 -12.83 14.07
N HIS A 176 -11.99 -11.91 14.47
CA HIS A 176 -13.45 -12.06 14.29
C HIS A 176 -13.94 -12.02 12.83
N ARG A 177 -13.11 -11.56 11.89
CA ARG A 177 -13.43 -11.52 10.45
C ARG A 177 -12.51 -12.42 9.61
N ALA A 178 -11.54 -13.09 10.22
CA ALA A 178 -10.50 -13.87 9.55
C ALA A 178 -11.09 -14.89 8.55
N GLU A 179 -12.04 -15.71 8.99
CA GLU A 179 -12.67 -16.72 8.13
C GLU A 179 -13.36 -16.08 6.92
N LYS A 180 -14.07 -14.96 7.12
CA LYS A 180 -14.76 -14.24 6.04
C LYS A 180 -13.77 -13.63 5.06
N ILE A 181 -12.69 -13.01 5.55
CA ILE A 181 -11.61 -12.45 4.72
C ILE A 181 -10.99 -13.54 3.85
N LEU A 182 -10.66 -14.69 4.45
CA LEU A 182 -10.06 -15.81 3.73
C LEU A 182 -11.03 -16.44 2.72
N ASN A 183 -12.34 -16.44 2.98
CA ASN A 183 -13.32 -16.92 2.01
C ASN A 183 -13.49 -15.95 0.84
N VAL A 184 -13.50 -14.62 1.09
CA VAL A 184 -13.52 -13.61 0.02
C VAL A 184 -12.40 -13.88 -0.98
N VAL A 185 -11.16 -14.04 -0.52
CA VAL A 185 -10.02 -14.25 -1.45
C VAL A 185 -9.92 -15.64 -2.06
N LYS A 186 -10.65 -16.64 -1.56
CA LYS A 186 -10.80 -17.94 -2.24
C LYS A 186 -11.73 -17.82 -3.44
N ASP A 187 -12.74 -16.95 -3.33
CA ASP A 187 -13.78 -16.75 -4.34
C ASP A 187 -13.41 -15.70 -5.41
N LEU A 188 -12.30 -14.97 -5.22
CA LEU A 188 -11.72 -14.05 -6.21
C LEU A 188 -11.01 -14.81 -7.33
#